data_AF-A0AAJ1ZGV6-F1
#
_entry.id   AF-A0AAJ1ZGV6-F1
#
_cell.length_a   1.000
_cell.length_b   1.000
_cell.length_c   1.000
_cell.angle_alpha   90.00
_cell.angle_beta   90.00
_cell.angle_gamma   90.00
#
_symmetry.space_group_name_H-M   'P 1'
#
loop_
_entity.id
_entity.type
_entity.pdbx_description
1 polymer ?
#
loop_
_entity_poly.entity_id
_entity_poly.type
_entity_poly.pdbx_seq_one_letter_code
_entity_poly.pdbx_strand_id
1 'polypeptide(L)'
;MRSKQSLIELLHGLVQLIDDEASRNSEFAAKLDALVQPVYDRPEGRARAGGKRKDADVPDVHQELASRGEDAFRTWLREQSVEVLRAIIRREDLDASRRASKWKDVTKLANFIADGLKARMSRGAAFMARKD
;
A
#
# COMPACT_ATOMS: atom_id res chain seq x y z
N MET A 1 1.29 -33.32 -3.90
CA MET A 1 1.63 -31.89 -4.07
C MET A 1 1.66 -31.60 -5.57
N ARG A 2 0.75 -30.78 -6.11
CA ARG A 2 0.81 -30.38 -7.53
C ARG A 2 2.11 -29.61 -7.78
N SER A 3 2.81 -29.89 -8.88
CA SER A 3 4.04 -29.17 -9.22
C SER A 3 3.71 -27.70 -9.52
N LYS A 4 4.61 -26.77 -9.17
CA LYS A 4 4.40 -25.34 -9.46
C LYS A 4 4.08 -25.07 -10.93
N GLN A 5 4.70 -25.85 -11.82
CA GLN A 5 4.46 -25.81 -13.26
C GLN A 5 3.00 -26.13 -13.62
N SER A 6 2.45 -27.22 -13.04
CA SER A 6 1.05 -27.62 -13.29
C SER A 6 0.02 -26.61 -12.80
N LEU A 7 0.36 -25.80 -11.78
CA LEU A 7 -0.51 -24.74 -11.28
C LEU A 7 -0.51 -23.54 -12.23
N ILE A 8 0.66 -23.17 -12.75
CA ILE A 8 0.80 -22.06 -13.70
C ILE A 8 0.06 -22.37 -15.00
N GLU A 9 0.20 -23.59 -15.53
CA GLU A 9 -0.51 -24.03 -16.73
C GLU A 9 -2.03 -24.03 -16.53
N LEU A 10 -2.51 -24.46 -15.36
CA LEU A 10 -3.93 -24.42 -15.03
C LEU A 10 -4.47 -22.98 -14.95
N LEU A 11 -3.70 -22.06 -14.35
CA LEU A 11 -4.07 -20.64 -14.29
C LEU A 11 -4.11 -20.00 -15.68
N HIS A 12 -3.13 -20.30 -16.54
CA HIS A 12 -3.14 -19.85 -17.93
C HIS A 12 -4.37 -20.37 -18.69
N GLY A 13 -4.68 -21.66 -18.54
CA GLY A 13 -5.88 -22.24 -19.16
C GLY A 13 -7.17 -21.61 -18.66
N LEU A 14 -7.26 -21.27 -17.38
CA LEU A 14 -8.41 -20.59 -16.81
C LEU A 14 -8.58 -19.17 -17.35
N VAL A 15 -7.49 -18.40 -17.44
CA VAL A 15 -7.51 -17.05 -18.01
C VAL A 15 -7.93 -17.08 -19.47
N GLN A 16 -7.42 -18.04 -20.24
CA GLN A 16 -7.75 -18.18 -21.65
C GLN A 16 -9.22 -18.57 -21.87
N LEU A 17 -9.77 -19.42 -21.02
CA LEU A 17 -11.19 -19.76 -21.06
C LEU A 17 -12.09 -18.55 -20.75
N ILE A 18 -11.67 -17.70 -19.82
CA ILE A 18 -12.39 -16.46 -19.48
C ILE A 18 -12.34 -15.47 -20.65
N ASP A 19 -11.20 -15.35 -21.32
CA ASP A 19 -11.01 -14.49 -22.50
C ASP A 19 -11.86 -14.94 -23.69
N ASP A 20 -11.88 -16.25 -23.95
CA ASP A 20 -12.73 -16.86 -24.99
C ASP A 20 -14.22 -16.62 -24.71
N GLU A 21 -14.66 -16.74 -23.46
CA GLU A 21 -16.06 -16.55 -23.07
C GLU A 21 -16.46 -15.07 -23.09
N ALA A 22 -15.59 -14.17 -22.64
CA ALA A 22 -15.80 -12.72 -22.71
C ALA A 22 -15.87 -12.21 -24.16
N SER A 23 -15.09 -12.81 -25.07
CA SER A 23 -15.12 -12.47 -26.49
C SER A 23 -16.41 -12.91 -27.20
N ARG A 24 -17.05 -13.97 -26.70
CA ARG A 24 -18.29 -14.53 -27.29
C ARG A 24 -19.55 -13.98 -26.67
N ASN A 25 -19.49 -13.57 -25.40
CA ASN A 25 -20.65 -13.11 -24.64
C ASN A 25 -20.40 -11.74 -24.02
N SER A 26 -20.96 -10.70 -24.66
CA SER A 26 -20.84 -9.31 -24.21
C SER A 26 -21.50 -9.04 -22.86
N GLU A 27 -22.53 -9.80 -22.47
CA GLU A 27 -23.15 -9.69 -21.15
C GLU A 27 -22.23 -10.24 -20.05
N PHE A 28 -21.53 -11.34 -20.35
CA PHE A 28 -20.53 -11.91 -19.46
C PHE A 28 -19.32 -10.97 -19.31
N ALA A 29 -18.83 -10.40 -20.41
CA ALA A 29 -17.76 -9.40 -20.39
C ALA A 29 -18.14 -8.19 -19.51
N ALA A 30 -19.35 -7.66 -19.65
CA ALA A 30 -19.83 -6.54 -18.82
C ALA A 30 -19.89 -6.88 -17.32
N LYS A 31 -20.29 -8.11 -16.97
CA LYS A 31 -20.29 -8.57 -15.56
C LYS A 31 -18.88 -8.78 -15.02
N LEU A 32 -17.97 -9.30 -15.84
CA LEU A 32 -16.56 -9.46 -15.49
C LEU A 32 -15.91 -8.10 -15.28
N ASP A 33 -16.11 -7.16 -16.20
CA ASP A 33 -15.64 -5.78 -16.09
C ASP A 33 -16.20 -5.11 -14.84
N ALA A 34 -17.47 -5.30 -14.50
CA ALA A 34 -18.05 -4.73 -13.28
C ALA A 34 -17.46 -5.31 -11.98
N LEU A 35 -16.97 -6.57 -11.99
CA LEU A 35 -16.29 -7.19 -10.86
C LEU A 35 -14.81 -6.79 -10.76
N VAL A 36 -14.19 -6.52 -11.90
CA VAL A 36 -12.77 -6.18 -12.02
C VAL A 36 -12.55 -4.67 -11.87
N GLN A 37 -13.45 -3.83 -12.38
CA GLN A 37 -13.44 -2.37 -12.22
C GLN A 37 -13.23 -1.92 -10.78
N PRO A 38 -13.94 -2.39 -9.73
CA PRO A 38 -13.70 -1.92 -8.37
C PRO A 38 -12.29 -2.24 -7.82
N VAL A 39 -11.51 -3.09 -8.50
CA VAL A 39 -10.10 -3.35 -8.19
C VAL A 39 -9.16 -2.33 -8.86
N TYR A 40 -9.55 -1.76 -10.01
CA TYR A 40 -8.75 -0.79 -10.78
C TYR A 40 -9.25 0.66 -10.67
N ASP A 41 -10.57 0.87 -10.56
CA ASP A 41 -11.27 2.13 -10.34
C ASP A 41 -11.45 2.40 -8.82
N ARG A 42 -10.33 2.53 -8.12
CA ARG A 42 -10.30 3.46 -6.98
C ARG A 42 -10.35 4.86 -7.59
N PRO A 43 -11.27 5.75 -7.19
CA PRO A 43 -11.69 6.86 -8.03
C PRO A 43 -10.56 7.85 -8.26
N GLU A 44 -10.06 7.91 -9.50
CA GLU A 44 -9.30 9.04 -10.02
C GLU A 44 -10.25 10.24 -10.19
N GLY A 45 -10.51 10.91 -9.08
CA GLY A 45 -11.38 12.09 -9.02
C GLY A 45 -10.77 13.28 -9.76
N ARG A 46 -11.31 13.56 -10.95
CA ARG A 46 -11.52 14.87 -11.60
C ARG A 46 -10.39 15.92 -11.52
N ALA A 47 -9.89 16.25 -12.70
CA ALA A 47 -9.05 17.40 -13.01
C ALA A 47 -9.54 18.71 -12.34
N ARG A 48 -8.68 19.30 -11.51
CA ARG A 48 -8.60 20.75 -11.30
C ARG A 48 -7.14 21.18 -11.31
N ALA A 49 -6.88 22.25 -12.04
CA ALA A 49 -5.59 22.84 -12.30
C ALA A 49 -4.85 23.28 -11.02
N GLY A 50 -3.51 23.18 -11.04
CA GLY A 50 -2.63 23.94 -10.14
C GLY A 50 -1.81 23.13 -9.13
N GLY A 51 -0.56 22.82 -9.48
CA GLY A 51 0.60 22.86 -8.59
C GLY A 51 0.63 22.04 -7.29
N LYS A 52 1.16 20.81 -7.36
CA LYS A 52 2.17 20.20 -6.46
C LYS A 52 2.40 18.77 -6.96
N ARG A 53 3.66 18.30 -6.94
CA ARG A 53 4.01 16.91 -7.30
C ARG A 53 3.09 15.98 -6.51
N LYS A 54 2.23 15.22 -7.19
CA LYS A 54 1.33 14.25 -6.54
C LYS A 54 2.20 13.35 -5.68
N ASP A 55 2.03 13.44 -4.36
CA ASP A 55 2.54 12.41 -3.47
C ASP A 55 1.99 11.09 -4.00
N ALA A 56 2.87 10.11 -4.15
CA ALA A 56 2.51 8.77 -4.60
C ALA A 56 1.32 8.25 -3.78
N ASP A 57 0.59 7.27 -4.30
CA ASP A 57 -0.46 6.54 -3.56
C ASP A 57 0.18 5.84 -2.35
N VAL A 58 0.36 6.60 -1.27
CA VAL A 58 1.01 6.17 -0.05
C VAL A 58 -0.09 5.75 0.91
N PRO A 59 -0.08 4.50 1.43
CA PRO A 59 -1.08 4.05 2.38
C PRO A 59 -1.14 4.93 3.64
N ASP A 60 -2.31 5.05 4.27
CA ASP A 60 -2.44 5.73 5.56
C ASP A 60 -1.81 4.87 6.67
N VAL A 61 -0.62 5.24 7.12
CA VAL A 61 0.13 4.45 8.10
C VAL A 61 -0.47 4.48 9.50
N HIS A 62 -1.26 5.51 9.83
CA HIS A 62 -1.94 5.56 11.14
C HIS A 62 -3.12 4.60 11.15
N GLN A 63 -3.87 4.54 10.05
CA GLN A 63 -4.96 3.57 9.90
C GLN A 63 -4.44 2.12 9.88
N GLU A 64 -3.35 1.86 9.16
CA GLU A 64 -2.73 0.53 9.11
C GLU A 64 -2.15 0.10 10.46
N LEU A 65 -1.52 1.04 11.21
CA LEU A 65 -1.02 0.75 12.55
C LEU A 65 -2.17 0.46 13.54
N ALA A 66 -3.26 1.24 13.48
CA ALA A 66 -4.41 1.05 14.35
C ALA A 66 -5.16 -0.25 14.07
N SER A 67 -5.21 -0.70 12.81
CA SER A 67 -5.91 -1.93 12.43
C SER A 67 -5.11 -3.21 12.68
N ARG A 68 -3.78 -3.18 12.53
CA ARG A 68 -2.93 -4.39 12.58
C ARG A 68 -2.19 -4.58 13.91
N GLY A 69 -1.97 -3.51 14.67
CA GLY A 69 -1.07 -3.53 15.83
C GLY A 69 0.42 -3.50 15.45
N GLU A 70 1.29 -3.26 16.43
CA GLU A 70 2.70 -2.86 16.20
C GLU A 70 3.52 -3.90 15.42
N ASP A 71 3.44 -5.19 15.80
CA ASP A 71 4.28 -6.23 15.19
C ASP A 71 3.85 -6.61 13.78
N ALA A 72 2.53 -6.68 13.54
CA ALA A 72 1.99 -6.92 12.21
C ALA A 72 2.23 -5.72 11.28
N PHE A 73 2.19 -4.49 11.82
CA PHE A 73 2.53 -3.28 11.08
C PHE A 73 4.00 -3.27 10.61
N ARG A 74 4.94 -3.69 11.48
CA ARG A 74 6.36 -3.84 11.08
C ARG A 74 6.56 -4.85 9.96
N THR A 75 5.81 -5.96 9.98
CA THR A 75 5.87 -6.96 8.91
C THR A 75 5.28 -6.41 7.62
N TRP A 76 4.13 -5.75 7.68
CA TRP A 76 3.51 -5.09 6.53
C TRP A 76 4.42 -4.04 5.89
N LEU A 77 5.14 -3.23 6.69
CA LEU A 77 6.11 -2.26 6.17
C LEU A 77 7.26 -2.94 5.41
N ARG A 78 7.70 -4.13 5.83
CA ARG A 78 8.79 -4.86 5.16
C ARG A 78 8.38 -5.44 3.81
N GLU A 79 7.08 -5.59 3.57
CA GLU A 79 6.53 -6.02 2.28
C GLU A 79 6.44 -4.85 1.28
N GLN A 80 6.65 -3.61 1.73
CA GLN A 80 6.56 -2.43 0.87
C GLN A 80 7.84 -2.17 0.06
N SER A 81 7.59 -1.68 -1.16
CA SER A 81 8.31 -0.58 -1.80
C SER A 81 9.42 0.17 -1.04
N VAL A 82 10.70 0.16 -1.44
CA VAL A 82 11.66 1.21 -0.97
C VAL A 82 11.12 2.61 -1.31
N GLU A 83 10.47 2.76 -2.46
CA GLU A 83 9.89 4.03 -2.90
C GLU A 83 8.70 4.42 -2.05
N VAL A 84 7.83 3.45 -1.75
CA VAL A 84 6.66 3.64 -0.86
C VAL A 84 7.13 4.01 0.54
N LEU A 85 8.11 3.31 1.11
CA LEU A 85 8.64 3.61 2.45
C LEU A 85 9.26 5.01 2.52
N ARG A 86 10.01 5.43 1.49
CA ARG A 86 10.53 6.81 1.43
C ARG A 86 9.43 7.85 1.27
N ALA A 87 8.36 7.53 0.55
CA ALA A 87 7.22 8.40 0.41
C ALA A 87 6.43 8.53 1.71
N ILE A 88 6.25 7.43 2.48
CA ILE A 88 5.72 7.45 3.85
C ILE A 88 6.55 8.37 4.74
N ILE A 89 7.87 8.18 4.78
CA ILE A 89 8.78 9.00 5.61
C ILE A 89 8.63 10.49 5.29
N ARG A 90 8.45 10.83 4.01
CA ARG A 90 8.25 12.21 3.57
C ARG A 90 6.88 12.75 3.98
N ARG A 91 5.81 11.98 3.77
CA ARG A 91 4.43 12.39 4.09
C ARG A 91 4.26 12.61 5.59
N GLU A 92 4.81 11.71 6.38
CA GLU A 92 4.78 11.80 7.84
C GLU A 92 5.87 12.74 8.39
N ASP A 93 6.73 13.34 7.55
CA ASP A 93 7.85 14.19 7.99
C ASP A 93 8.72 13.56 9.10
N LEU A 94 8.97 12.25 9.01
CA LEU A 94 9.71 11.50 10.05
C LEU A 94 11.22 11.78 10.01
N ASP A 95 11.73 12.29 8.89
CA ASP A 95 13.16 12.56 8.68
C ASP A 95 13.41 13.99 8.21
N ALA A 96 13.45 14.91 9.17
CA ALA A 96 13.82 16.31 8.93
C ALA A 96 15.20 16.46 8.26
N SER A 97 16.12 15.53 8.52
CA SER A 97 17.48 15.54 7.97
C SER A 97 17.58 14.98 6.55
N ARG A 98 16.49 14.42 6.01
CA ARG A 98 16.38 13.78 4.69
C ARG A 98 17.45 12.72 4.39
N ARG A 99 18.05 12.11 5.41
CA ARG A 99 19.04 11.03 5.30
C ARG A 99 18.45 9.74 4.71
N ALA A 100 17.20 9.44 5.04
CA ALA A 100 16.47 8.25 4.59
C ALA A 100 16.26 8.21 3.07
N SER A 101 16.30 9.37 2.40
CA SER A 101 16.20 9.46 0.94
C SER A 101 17.27 8.64 0.20
N LYS A 102 18.43 8.42 0.82
CA LYS A 102 19.57 7.67 0.24
C LYS A 102 19.57 6.20 0.63
N TRP A 103 18.76 5.78 1.60
CA TRP A 103 18.80 4.41 2.12
C TRP A 103 18.10 3.44 1.17
N LYS A 104 18.76 2.34 0.83
CA LYS A 104 18.23 1.30 -0.06
C LYS A 104 17.67 0.09 0.69
N ASP A 105 17.94 0.01 1.99
CA ASP A 105 17.53 -1.11 2.84
C ASP A 105 16.09 -0.94 3.31
N VAL A 106 15.23 -1.87 2.87
CA VAL A 106 13.80 -1.95 3.21
C VAL A 106 13.60 -2.11 4.71
N THR A 107 14.35 -3.01 5.36
CA THR A 107 14.22 -3.29 6.80
C THR A 107 14.59 -2.07 7.61
N LYS A 108 15.66 -1.37 7.22
CA LYS A 108 16.09 -0.12 7.87
C LYS A 108 15.02 0.96 7.77
N LEU A 109 14.41 1.12 6.59
CA LEU A 109 13.34 2.11 6.36
C LEU A 109 12.07 1.76 7.14
N ALA A 110 11.67 0.48 7.14
CA ALA A 110 10.51 -0.01 7.87
C ALA A 110 10.64 0.22 9.39
N ASN A 111 11.78 -0.15 9.97
CA ASN A 111 12.03 0.07 11.40
C ASN A 111 12.01 1.57 11.75
N PHE A 112 12.64 2.40 10.91
CA PHE A 112 12.65 3.85 11.12
C PHE A 112 11.24 4.46 11.14
N ILE A 113 10.34 3.99 10.27
CA ILE A 113 8.94 4.43 10.26
C ILE A 113 8.22 4.01 11.54
N ALA A 114 8.30 2.72 11.89
CA ALA A 114 7.61 2.17 13.05
C ALA A 114 8.04 2.87 14.36
N ASP A 115 9.35 3.04 14.54
CA ASP A 115 9.90 3.66 15.75
C ASP A 115 9.58 5.16 15.81
N GLY A 116 9.63 5.85 14.66
CA GLY A 116 9.28 7.27 14.55
C GLY A 116 7.81 7.55 14.90
N LEU A 117 6.89 6.72 14.40
CA LEU A 117 5.46 6.82 14.71
C LEU A 117 5.20 6.52 16.21
N LYS A 118 5.78 5.45 16.74
CA LYS A 118 5.67 5.10 18.17
C LYS A 118 6.17 6.22 19.08
N ALA A 119 7.33 6.81 18.76
CA ALA A 119 7.90 7.90 19.54
C ALA A 119 7.02 9.16 19.53
N ARG A 120 6.29 9.43 18.44
CA ARG A 120 5.32 10.54 18.37
C ARG A 120 4.06 10.24 19.16
N MET A 121 3.50 9.04 19.05
CA MET A 121 2.32 8.63 19.82
C MET A 121 2.59 8.68 21.32
N SER A 122 3.74 8.16 21.76
CA SER A 122 4.18 8.21 23.16
C SER A 122 4.31 9.64 23.68
N ARG A 123 4.91 10.54 22.89
CA ARG A 123 4.98 11.98 23.23
C ARG A 123 3.59 12.61 23.32
N GLY A 124 2.72 12.37 22.35
CA GLY A 124 1.34 12.87 22.35
C GLY A 124 0.56 12.44 23.60
N ALA A 125 0.71 11.17 24.00
CA ALA A 125 0.12 10.65 25.23
C ALA A 125 0.67 11.35 26.48
N ALA A 126 1.98 11.61 26.55
CA ALA A 126 2.61 12.31 27.67
C ALA A 126 2.16 13.78 27.81
N PHE A 127 1.75 14.45 26.72
CA PHE A 127 1.14 15.78 26.80
C PHE A 127 -0.30 15.74 27.31
N MET A 128 -1.07 14.73 26.95
CA MET A 128 -2.46 14.58 27.43
C MET A 128 -2.53 14.14 28.89
N ALA A 129 -1.57 13.33 29.36
CA ALA A 129 -1.54 12.80 30.73
C ALA A 129 -1.15 13.82 31.83
N ARG A 130 -0.69 15.03 31.46
CA ARG A 130 -0.27 16.07 32.43
C ARG A 130 -1.36 17.07 32.81
N LYS A 131 -2.62 16.75 32.50
CA LYS A 131 -3.76 17.59 32.85
C LYS A 131 -4.49 16.98 34.05
N ASP A 132 -3.79 16.91 35.18
CA ASP A 132 -4.35 16.69 36.52
C ASP A 132 -3.50 17.47 37.54
#